data_AF-A0A0G4N3Q8-F1
#
_entry.id   AF-A0A0G4N3Q8-F1
#
_cell.length_a   1.000
_cell.length_b   1.000
_cell.length_c   1.000
_cell.angle_alpha   90.00
_cell.angle_beta   90.00
_cell.angle_gamma   90.00
#
_symmetry.space_group_name_H-M   'P 1'
#
loop_
_entity.id
_entity.type
_entity.pdbx_description
1 polymer ?
#
loop_
_entity_poly.entity_id
_entity_poly.type
_entity_poly.pdbx_seq_one_letter_code
_entity_poly.pdbx_strand_id
1 'polypeptide(L)' 'MELRTEYKSIVKTGADRKGVNIAKHIRSRLKDADPSLMKACYAVALGRWESEAYWANFWYQGDKTRRELLIESLM' A
#
# COMPACT_ATOMS: atom_id res chain seq x y z
N MET A 1 -4.19 -9.08 -9.13
CA MET A 1 -3.74 -7.71 -9.50
C MET A 1 -4.73 -6.97 -10.40
N GLU A 2 -5.79 -7.63 -10.90
CA GLU A 2 -6.83 -7.04 -11.76
C GLU A 2 -7.39 -5.71 -11.24
N LEU A 3 -7.65 -5.60 -9.93
CA LEU A 3 -8.10 -4.35 -9.32
C LEU A 3 -7.20 -3.16 -9.65
N ARG A 4 -5.86 -3.31 -9.62
CA ARG A 4 -4.93 -2.21 -9.92
C ARG A 4 -4.98 -1.84 -11.40
N THR A 5 -5.12 -2.83 -12.28
CA THR A 5 -5.25 -2.61 -13.73
C THR A 5 -6.55 -1.89 -14.05
N GLU A 6 -7.67 -2.38 -13.53
CA GLU A 6 -8.99 -1.78 -13.73
C GLU A 6 -9.09 -0.38 -13.11
N TYR A 7 -8.54 -0.20 -11.90
CA TYR A 7 -8.53 1.13 -11.29
C TYR A 7 -7.75 2.13 -12.13
N LYS A 8 -6.61 1.71 -12.71
CA LYS A 8 -5.78 2.56 -13.57
C LYS A 8 -6.47 2.83 -14.92
N SER A 9 -7.32 1.92 -15.41
CA SER A 9 -8.07 2.10 -16.66
C SER A 9 -9.26 3.06 -16.48
N ILE A 10 -9.93 3.02 -15.31
CA ILE A 10 -11.12 3.82 -15.01
C ILE A 10 -10.74 5.19 -14.45
N VAL A 11 -9.86 5.23 -13.45
CA VAL A 11 -9.50 6.44 -12.72
C VAL A 11 -8.31 7.11 -13.39
N LYS A 12 -8.61 8.19 -14.12
CA LYS A 12 -7.64 8.99 -14.88
C LYS A 12 -7.61 10.42 -14.37
N THR A 13 -6.44 11.06 -14.41
CA THR A 13 -6.28 12.45 -13.95
C THR A 13 -5.43 13.27 -14.92
N GLY A 14 -5.60 14.60 -14.87
CA GLY A 14 -4.91 15.57 -15.74
C GLY A 14 -5.42 15.58 -17.18
N ALA A 15 -4.91 16.53 -17.97
CA ALA A 15 -5.23 16.67 -19.40
C ALA A 15 -4.86 15.41 -20.20
N ASP A 16 -3.73 14.77 -19.86
CA ASP A 16 -3.24 13.55 -20.50
C ASP A 16 -4.02 12.28 -20.12
N ARG A 17 -5.03 12.38 -19.24
CA ARG A 17 -5.82 11.25 -18.72
C ARG A 17 -4.92 10.10 -18.22
N LYS A 18 -3.87 10.41 -17.46
CA LYS A 18 -2.96 9.39 -16.90
C LYS A 18 -3.67 8.56 -15.84
N GLY A 19 -3.57 7.24 -15.96
CA GLY A 19 -4.18 6.29 -15.03
C GLY A 19 -3.55 6.37 -13.63
N VAL A 20 -4.39 6.32 -12.61
CA VAL A 20 -3.99 6.48 -11.22
C VAL A 20 -3.58 5.14 -10.60
N ASN A 21 -2.47 5.12 -9.87
CA ASN A 21 -2.09 3.97 -9.03
C ASN A 21 -2.95 3.98 -7.76
N ILE A 22 -3.82 2.98 -7.60
CA ILE A 22 -4.74 2.87 -6.46
C ILE A 22 -4.04 2.90 -5.10
N ALA A 23 -2.89 2.24 -4.95
CA ALA A 23 -2.18 2.23 -3.67
C ALA A 23 -1.69 3.64 -3.29
N LYS A 24 -1.11 4.38 -4.25
CA LYS A 24 -0.75 5.80 -4.01
C LYS A 24 -1.98 6.66 -3.74
N HIS A 25 -3.09 6.40 -4.45
CA HIS A 25 -4.33 7.16 -4.26
C HIS A 25 -4.97 6.92 -2.90
N ILE A 26 -4.93 5.69 -2.38
CA ILE A 26 -5.39 5.35 -1.02
C ILE A 26 -4.64 6.18 0.01
N ARG A 27 -3.30 6.25 -0.06
CA ARG A 27 -2.51 7.10 0.87
C ARG A 27 -2.92 8.56 0.80
N SER A 28 -3.18 9.08 -0.41
CA SER A 28 -3.61 10.47 -0.58
C SER A 28 -5.02 10.73 -0.05
N ARG A 29 -5.95 9.78 -0.21
CA ARG A 29 -7.35 9.91 0.21
C ARG A 29 -7.58 9.67 1.69
N LEU A 30 -6.81 8.76 2.29
CA LEU A 30 -6.91 8.40 3.70
C LEU A 30 -5.84 9.08 4.56
N LYS A 31 -5.20 10.14 4.05
CA LYS A 31 -4.13 10.86 4.77
C LYS A 31 -4.58 11.44 6.12
N ASP A 32 -5.85 11.83 6.22
CA ASP A 32 -6.46 12.43 7.42
C ASP A 32 -7.34 11.42 8.17
N ALA A 33 -7.38 10.16 7.74
CA ALA A 33 -8.14 9.08 8.38
C ALA A 33 -7.30 8.35 9.43
N ASP A 34 -7.89 7.36 10.08
CA ASP A 34 -7.16 6.49 11.01
C ASP A 34 -5.90 5.88 10.34
N PRO A 35 -4.70 6.03 10.94
CA PRO A 35 -3.47 5.54 10.33
C PRO A 35 -3.44 4.03 10.10
N SER A 36 -4.13 3.25 10.94
CA SER A 36 -4.22 1.80 10.81
C SER A 36 -5.13 1.42 9.65
N LEU A 37 -6.26 2.11 9.48
CA LEU A 37 -7.13 1.95 8.32
C LEU A 37 -6.38 2.26 7.01
N MET A 38 -5.66 3.38 6.96
CA MET A 38 -4.87 3.75 5.79
C MET A 38 -3.83 2.67 5.45
N LYS A 39 -3.06 2.19 6.45
CA LYS A 39 -2.05 1.15 6.26
C LYS A 39 -2.68 -0.17 5.78
N ALA A 40 -3.80 -0.58 6.37
CA ALA A 40 -4.51 -1.80 5.97
C ALA A 40 -4.97 -1.72 4.50
N CYS A 41 -5.68 -0.64 4.12
CA CYS A 41 -6.12 -0.46 2.73
C CYS A 41 -4.93 -0.39 1.75
N TYR A 42 -3.86 0.31 2.13
CA TYR A 42 -2.67 0.44 1.31
C TYR A 42 -1.97 -0.90 1.07
N ALA A 43 -1.70 -1.66 2.14
CA ALA A 43 -1.03 -2.95 2.05
C ALA A 43 -1.84 -3.95 1.21
N VAL A 44 -3.16 -4.02 1.42
CA VAL A 44 -4.05 -4.87 0.61
C VAL A 44 -3.97 -4.51 -0.88
N ALA A 45 -3.92 -3.22 -1.21
CA ALA A 45 -3.84 -2.75 -2.59
C ALA A 45 -2.50 -3.05 -3.28
N LEU A 46 -1.42 -3.33 -2.53
CA LEU A 46 -0.14 -3.78 -3.08
C LEU A 46 -0.22 -5.23 -3.57
N GLY A 47 -1.01 -6.07 -2.91
CA GLY A 47 -1.10 -7.50 -3.17
C GLY A 47 0.06 -8.28 -2.54
N ARG A 48 -0.12 -9.60 -2.45
CA ARG A 48 0.68 -10.53 -1.63
C ARG A 48 2.17 -10.17 -1.50
N TRP A 49 2.92 -10.20 -2.60
CA TRP A 49 4.38 -10.04 -2.54
C TRP A 49 4.83 -8.63 -2.18
N GLU A 50 4.22 -7.60 -2.78
CA GLU A 50 4.56 -6.20 -2.48
C GLU A 50 4.12 -5.80 -1.07
N SER A 51 3.04 -6.38 -0.54
CA SER A 51 2.58 -6.15 0.83
C SER A 51 3.53 -6.72 1.87
N GLU A 52 4.08 -7.92 1.63
CA GLU A 52 5.10 -8.50 2.53
C GLU A 52 6.36 -7.63 2.57
N ALA A 53 6.85 -7.20 1.40
CA ALA A 53 7.99 -6.29 1.31
C ALA A 53 7.75 -4.95 2.04
N TYR A 54 6.52 -4.43 1.97
CA TYR A 54 6.12 -3.23 2.72
C TYR A 54 6.23 -3.44 4.24
N TRP A 55 5.70 -4.54 4.76
CA TRP A 55 5.74 -4.84 6.20
C TRP A 55 7.16 -5.16 6.69
N ALA A 56 7.93 -5.93 5.93
CA ALA A 56 9.33 -6.20 6.25
C ALA A 56 10.12 -4.88 6.37
N ASN A 57 9.98 -3.96 5.42
CA ASN A 57 10.64 -2.67 5.50
C ASN A 57 10.11 -1.81 6.67
N PHE A 58 8.80 -1.84 6.94
CA PHE A 58 8.19 -1.10 8.04
C PHE A 58 8.73 -1.56 9.41
N TRP A 59 8.81 -2.87 9.65
CA TRP A 59 9.31 -3.41 10.92
C TRP A 59 10.83 -3.33 11.06
N TYR A 60 11.56 -3.38 9.95
CA TYR A 60 13.01 -3.17 9.93
C TYR A 60 13.39 -1.74 10.30
N GLN A 61 12.67 -0.73 9.78
CA GLN A 61 12.95 0.69 10.05
C GLN A 61 12.38 1.20 11.38
N GLY A 62 11.60 0.39 12.10
CA GLY A 62 10.99 0.78 13.37
C GLY A 62 12.00 0.91 14.52
N ASP A 63 11.85 1.97 15.32
CA ASP A 63 12.72 2.33 16.46
C ASP A 63 12.81 1.24 17.54
N LYS A 64 11.79 0.37 17.61
CA LYS A 64 11.82 -0.91 18.34
C LYS A 64 11.63 -2.02 17.32
N THR A 65 12.72 -2.70 16.96
CA THR A 65 12.69 -3.81 16.02
C THR A 65 11.78 -4.92 16.57
N ARG A 66 10.57 -5.04 16.04
CA ARG A 66 9.62 -6.14 16.34
C ARG A 66 10.01 -7.34 15.50
N ARG A 67 11.03 -8.06 15.96
CA ARG A 67 11.67 -9.16 15.21
C ARG A 67 10.66 -10.23 14.81
N GLU A 68 9.70 -10.52 15.67
CA GLU A 68 8.61 -11.45 15.42
C GLU A 68 7.79 -11.06 14.19
N LEU A 69 7.40 -9.79 14.06
CA LEU A 69 6.62 -9.29 12.93
C LEU A 69 7.45 -9.14 11.65
N LEU A 70 8.75 -8.82 11.80
CA LEU A 70 9.68 -8.80 10.67
C LEU A 70 9.87 -10.22 10.09
N ILE A 71 10.09 -11.22 10.95
CA ILE A 71 10.23 -12.62 10.54
C ILE A 71 8.93 -13.10 9.90
N GLU A 72 7.78 -12.78 10.48
CA GLU A 72 6.46 -13.11 9.91
C GLU A 72 6.29 -12.52 8.50
N SER A 73 6.76 -11.29 8.25
CA SER A 73 6.70 -10.66 6.93
C SER A 73 7.66 -11.26 5.89
N LEU A 74 8.56 -12.17 6.28
CA LEU A 74 9.57 -12.78 5.41
C LEU A 74 9.33 -14.28 5.13
N MET A 75 8.40 -14.92 5.86
CA MET A 75 8.05 -16.34 5.70
C MET A 75 6.87 -16.55 4.76
#